data_AF-A0AAW8KT59-F1
#
_entry.id   AF-A0AAW8KT59-F1
#
_cell.length_a   1.000
_cell.length_b   1.000
_cell.length_c   1.000
_cell.angle_alpha   90.00
_cell.angle_beta   90.00
_cell.angle_gamma   90.00
#
_symmetry.space_group_name_H-M   'P 1'
#
loop_
_entity.id
_entity.type
_entity.pdbx_description
1 polymer ?
#
loop_
_entity_poly.entity_id
_entity_poly.type
_entity_poly.pdbx_seq_one_letter_code
_entity_poly.pdbx_strand_id
1 'polypeptide(L)'
;IVAMQPDALIMSDPGLIMMVREHFPEVQIHLSVQANAINWATVKFWKDYGLSRVILSRELSLEEIEEIQQHVPDIELEVFVHGALCMAYSGRCLLSGYMNKRDANQGACTNACRWDYKLHEAQEDANGDVIPVTQLNTSEKSCCSSAQSEKTSNQTLLVQHNDEEMFAAEEDEHGTYFMNSKDLRAVHHVDRLTKMGIASLKIEGRTKSYFYCARTAQIYRKA
;
A
#
# COMPACT_ATOMS: atom_id res chain seq x y z
N ILE A 1 -26.40 -10.55 5.52
CA ILE A 1 -25.90 -9.84 4.31
C ILE A 1 -26.51 -10.43 3.04
N VAL A 2 -26.39 -11.74 2.77
CA VAL A 2 -26.99 -12.35 1.56
C VAL A 2 -28.50 -12.09 1.43
N ALA A 3 -29.26 -12.15 2.53
CA ALA A 3 -30.69 -11.82 2.54
C ALA A 3 -31.02 -10.37 2.07
N MET A 4 -30.04 -9.46 2.06
CA MET A 4 -30.19 -8.10 1.52
C MET A 4 -30.05 -8.05 -0.01
N GLN A 5 -29.80 -9.19 -0.66
CA GLN A 5 -29.67 -9.35 -2.11
C GLN A 5 -28.67 -8.38 -2.75
N PRO A 6 -27.41 -8.33 -2.27
CA PRO A 6 -26.39 -7.54 -2.95
C PRO A 6 -26.10 -8.12 -4.35
N ASP A 7 -25.77 -7.26 -5.32
CA ASP A 7 -25.39 -7.70 -6.66
C ASP A 7 -24.11 -8.56 -6.65
N ALA A 8 -23.17 -8.25 -5.75
CA ALA A 8 -21.95 -9.01 -5.54
C ALA A 8 -21.38 -8.82 -4.13
N LEU A 9 -20.55 -9.75 -3.68
CA LEU A 9 -19.73 -9.65 -2.48
C LEU A 9 -18.25 -9.44 -2.86
N ILE A 10 -17.59 -8.46 -2.25
CA ILE A 10 -16.14 -8.29 -2.36
C ILE A 10 -15.47 -9.04 -1.21
N MET A 11 -14.66 -10.07 -1.52
CA MET A 11 -14.10 -11.00 -0.52
C MET A 11 -12.62 -11.27 -0.76
N SER A 12 -11.86 -11.55 0.32
CA SER A 12 -10.41 -11.84 0.24
C SER A 12 -10.03 -13.22 0.76
N ASP A 13 -10.73 -13.73 1.78
CA ASP A 13 -10.38 -14.99 2.45
C ASP A 13 -10.87 -16.20 1.63
N PRO A 14 -9.98 -17.12 1.20
CA PRO A 14 -10.37 -18.27 0.39
C PRO A 14 -11.36 -19.22 1.09
N GLY A 15 -11.24 -19.40 2.40
CA GLY A 15 -12.13 -20.27 3.17
C GLY A 15 -13.55 -19.72 3.23
N LEU A 16 -13.68 -18.41 3.50
CA LEU A 16 -14.98 -17.75 3.46
C LEU A 16 -15.57 -17.72 2.05
N ILE A 17 -14.75 -17.51 1.02
CA ILE A 17 -15.20 -17.56 -0.38
C ILE A 17 -15.74 -18.96 -0.71
N MET A 18 -15.02 -20.03 -0.33
CA MET A 18 -15.46 -21.41 -0.49
C MET A 18 -16.82 -21.63 0.19
N MET A 19 -16.93 -21.27 1.47
CA MET A 19 -18.18 -21.42 2.23
C MET A 19 -19.35 -20.65 1.60
N VAL A 20 -19.14 -19.41 1.14
CA VAL A 20 -20.19 -18.63 0.47
C VAL A 20 -20.62 -19.29 -0.83
N ARG A 21 -19.69 -19.79 -1.65
CA ARG A 21 -20.05 -20.48 -2.90
C ARG A 21 -20.81 -21.77 -2.67
N GLU A 22 -20.46 -22.53 -1.64
CA GLU A 22 -21.16 -23.77 -1.27
C GLU A 22 -22.61 -23.51 -0.83
N HIS A 23 -22.84 -22.43 -0.07
CA HIS A 23 -24.15 -22.14 0.51
C HIS A 23 -25.01 -21.18 -0.33
N PHE A 24 -24.39 -20.34 -1.16
CA PHE A 24 -25.02 -19.28 -1.94
C PHE A 24 -24.40 -19.17 -3.35
N PRO A 25 -24.49 -20.21 -4.19
CA PRO A 25 -23.79 -20.30 -5.48
C PRO A 25 -24.19 -19.20 -6.48
N GLU A 26 -25.38 -18.63 -6.35
CA GLU A 26 -25.90 -17.58 -7.23
C GLU A 26 -25.27 -16.20 -6.95
N VAL A 27 -24.70 -16.01 -5.76
CA VAL A 27 -24.12 -14.72 -5.35
C VAL A 27 -22.80 -14.50 -6.07
N GLN A 28 -22.70 -13.42 -6.84
CA GLN A 28 -21.46 -13.05 -7.52
C GLN A 28 -20.39 -12.65 -6.49
N ILE A 29 -19.15 -13.06 -6.73
CA ILE A 29 -18.01 -12.74 -5.86
C ILE A 29 -16.94 -12.02 -6.67
N HIS A 30 -16.56 -10.85 -6.17
CA HIS A 30 -15.43 -10.08 -6.66
C HIS A 30 -14.25 -10.27 -5.71
N LEU A 31 -13.07 -10.60 -6.25
CA LEU A 31 -11.87 -10.73 -5.43
C LEU A 31 -11.42 -9.35 -4.94
N SER A 32 -11.26 -9.21 -3.62
CA SER A 32 -10.72 -8.02 -2.99
C SER A 32 -9.23 -7.84 -3.32
N VAL A 33 -8.79 -6.58 -3.45
CA VAL A 33 -7.36 -6.22 -3.55
C VAL A 33 -6.51 -6.79 -2.41
N GLN A 34 -7.14 -7.07 -1.27
CA GLN A 34 -6.48 -7.67 -0.09
C GLN A 34 -6.08 -9.13 -0.28
N ALA A 35 -6.56 -9.79 -1.34
CA ALA A 35 -6.11 -11.13 -1.73
C ALA A 35 -4.78 -11.11 -2.51
N ASN A 36 -4.25 -9.91 -2.85
CA ASN A 36 -2.95 -9.73 -3.52
C ASN A 36 -2.81 -10.50 -4.85
N ALA A 37 -3.81 -10.39 -5.73
CA ALA A 37 -3.71 -10.92 -7.10
C ALA A 37 -2.73 -10.07 -7.93
N ILE A 38 -1.50 -10.58 -8.09
CA ILE A 38 -0.36 -9.88 -8.73
C ILE A 38 0.14 -10.54 -10.03
N ASN A 39 -0.51 -11.59 -10.52
CA ASN A 39 -0.12 -12.24 -11.78
C ASN A 39 -1.29 -12.96 -12.42
N TRP A 40 -1.15 -13.30 -13.70
CA TRP A 40 -2.21 -13.91 -14.50
C TRP A 40 -2.60 -15.30 -13.97
N ALA A 41 -1.65 -16.06 -13.43
CA ALA A 41 -1.93 -17.41 -12.91
C ALA A 41 -2.86 -17.36 -11.70
N THR A 42 -2.68 -16.38 -10.82
CA THR A 42 -3.56 -16.13 -9.66
C THR A 42 -4.94 -15.69 -10.12
N VAL A 43 -5.02 -14.77 -11.10
CA VAL A 43 -6.30 -14.33 -11.69
C VAL A 43 -7.05 -15.50 -12.33
N LYS A 44 -6.33 -16.33 -13.11
CA LYS A 44 -6.88 -17.54 -13.73
C LYS A 44 -7.38 -18.53 -12.70
N PHE A 45 -6.64 -18.75 -11.60
CA PHE A 45 -7.10 -19.61 -10.51
C PHE A 45 -8.45 -19.16 -9.95
N TRP A 46 -8.61 -17.86 -9.66
CA TRP A 46 -9.87 -17.32 -9.13
C TRP A 46 -11.00 -17.33 -10.16
N LYS A 47 -10.71 -17.10 -11.43
CA LYS A 47 -11.66 -17.28 -12.54
C LYS A 47 -12.15 -18.72 -12.60
N ASP A 48 -11.24 -19.68 -12.61
CA ASP A 48 -11.57 -21.12 -12.70
C ASP A 48 -12.34 -21.59 -11.46
N TYR A 49 -12.11 -20.95 -10.30
CA TYR A 49 -12.90 -21.14 -9.09
C TYR A 49 -14.31 -20.51 -9.18
N GLY A 50 -14.55 -19.65 -10.18
CA GLY A 50 -15.84 -19.09 -10.56
C GLY A 50 -16.12 -17.67 -10.06
N LEU A 51 -15.09 -16.89 -9.71
CA LEU A 51 -15.26 -15.47 -9.42
C LEU A 51 -15.50 -14.69 -10.72
N SER A 52 -16.30 -13.64 -10.65
CA SER A 52 -16.71 -12.84 -11.82
C SER A 52 -15.80 -11.65 -12.08
N ARG A 53 -15.12 -11.14 -11.04
CA ARG A 53 -14.22 -9.99 -11.14
C ARG A 53 -13.04 -10.12 -10.19
N VAL A 54 -11.88 -9.63 -10.62
CA VAL A 54 -10.70 -9.48 -9.76
C VAL A 54 -10.32 -8.01 -9.65
N ILE A 55 -10.30 -7.50 -8.41
CA ILE A 55 -9.71 -6.19 -8.10
C ILE A 55 -8.21 -6.39 -7.96
N LEU A 56 -7.45 -5.90 -8.94
CA LEU A 56 -6.01 -6.10 -9.03
C LEU A 56 -5.25 -5.34 -7.93
N SER A 57 -4.09 -5.87 -7.57
CA SER A 57 -3.16 -5.25 -6.63
C SER A 57 -2.71 -3.87 -7.14
N ARG A 58 -2.53 -2.92 -6.22
CA ARG A 58 -2.08 -1.54 -6.54
C ARG A 58 -0.59 -1.46 -6.90
N GLU A 59 0.12 -2.55 -6.70
CA GLU A 59 1.55 -2.70 -6.87
C GLU A 59 1.93 -3.05 -8.33
N LEU A 60 0.95 -3.37 -9.18
CA LEU A 60 1.18 -3.74 -10.58
C LEU A 60 1.43 -2.53 -11.47
N SER A 61 2.40 -2.69 -12.38
CA SER A 61 2.62 -1.80 -13.53
C SER A 61 1.54 -1.97 -14.60
N LEU A 62 1.46 -1.01 -15.54
CA LEU A 62 0.50 -1.08 -16.64
C LEU A 62 0.79 -2.25 -17.57
N GLU A 63 2.06 -2.59 -17.75
CA GLU A 63 2.52 -3.70 -18.58
C GLU A 63 2.11 -5.04 -17.97
N GLU A 64 2.24 -5.21 -16.65
CA GLU A 64 1.77 -6.42 -15.95
C GLU A 64 0.23 -6.53 -15.97
N ILE A 65 -0.49 -5.42 -15.83
CA ILE A 65 -1.96 -5.40 -15.95
C ILE A 65 -2.37 -5.85 -17.36
N GLU A 66 -1.70 -5.35 -18.39
CA GLU A 66 -1.93 -5.71 -19.78
C GLU A 66 -1.63 -7.20 -20.04
N GLU A 67 -0.53 -7.73 -19.49
CA GLU A 67 -0.22 -9.16 -19.55
C GLU A 67 -1.33 -10.02 -18.92
N ILE A 68 -1.83 -9.64 -17.74
CA ILE A 68 -2.92 -10.34 -17.06
C ILE A 68 -4.17 -10.37 -17.94
N GLN A 69 -4.56 -9.22 -18.49
CA GLN A 69 -5.74 -9.10 -19.35
C GLN A 69 -5.61 -9.94 -20.63
N GLN A 70 -4.41 -10.02 -21.21
CA GLN A 70 -4.17 -10.86 -22.40
C GLN A 70 -4.28 -12.35 -22.12
N HIS A 71 -3.82 -12.81 -20.96
CA HIS A 71 -3.86 -14.23 -20.58
C HIS A 71 -5.24 -14.67 -20.06
N VAL A 72 -6.01 -13.76 -19.47
CA VAL A 72 -7.31 -14.07 -18.84
C VAL A 72 -8.39 -13.05 -19.28
N PRO A 73 -8.71 -12.96 -20.58
CA PRO A 73 -9.59 -11.90 -21.09
C PRO A 73 -11.06 -12.03 -20.68
N ASP A 74 -11.51 -13.23 -20.26
CA ASP A 74 -12.92 -13.50 -19.97
C ASP A 74 -13.34 -13.20 -18.51
N ILE A 75 -12.46 -12.67 -17.66
CA ILE A 75 -12.82 -12.22 -16.31
C ILE A 75 -12.73 -10.69 -16.24
N GLU A 76 -13.64 -10.05 -15.51
CA GLU A 76 -13.56 -8.61 -15.33
C GLU A 76 -12.36 -8.24 -14.44
N LEU A 77 -11.55 -7.30 -14.89
CA LEU A 77 -10.50 -6.69 -14.08
C LEU A 77 -10.94 -5.31 -13.59
N GLU A 78 -10.70 -5.05 -12.30
CA GLU A 78 -10.90 -3.73 -11.68
C GLU A 78 -9.57 -3.20 -11.16
N VAL A 79 -9.20 -1.97 -11.56
CA VAL A 79 -7.89 -1.37 -11.27
C VAL A 79 -8.07 -0.08 -10.49
N PHE A 80 -7.33 0.09 -9.40
CA PHE A 80 -7.26 1.38 -8.70
C PHE A 80 -6.54 2.41 -9.56
N VAL A 81 -7.12 3.60 -9.69
CA VAL A 81 -6.54 4.69 -10.46
C VAL A 81 -6.31 5.95 -9.63
N HIS A 82 -6.83 6.00 -8.39
CA HIS A 82 -6.66 7.15 -7.51
C HIS A 82 -6.68 6.76 -6.02
N GLY A 83 -5.83 7.42 -5.23
CA GLY A 83 -5.84 7.40 -3.77
C GLY A 83 -4.56 6.85 -3.14
N ALA A 84 -4.60 6.52 -1.85
CA ALA A 84 -3.39 6.14 -1.13
C ALA A 84 -2.75 4.88 -1.72
N LEU A 85 -1.48 4.99 -2.12
CA LEU A 85 -0.63 3.86 -2.47
C LEU A 85 0.06 3.35 -1.20
N CYS A 86 0.05 2.04 -0.98
CA CYS A 86 0.71 1.42 0.15
C CYS A 86 2.21 1.24 -0.13
N MET A 87 3.06 1.35 0.90
CA MET A 87 4.46 0.89 0.82
C MET A 87 4.55 -0.62 0.87
N ALA A 88 3.74 -1.22 1.75
CA ALA A 88 3.65 -2.66 1.90
C ALA A 88 2.58 -3.22 0.97
N TYR A 89 2.54 -4.54 0.84
CA TYR A 89 1.44 -5.23 0.16
C TYR A 89 0.09 -4.81 0.75
N SER A 90 -0.78 -4.33 -0.14
CA SER A 90 -2.13 -3.87 0.17
C SER A 90 -2.86 -4.82 1.13
N GLY A 91 -3.31 -4.30 2.27
CA GLY A 91 -4.03 -5.07 3.30
C GLY A 91 -3.15 -5.83 4.32
N ARG A 92 -1.81 -5.82 4.17
CA ARG A 92 -0.86 -6.55 5.04
C ARG A 92 0.19 -5.66 5.72
N CYS A 93 -0.11 -4.37 5.87
CA CYS A 93 0.83 -3.42 6.45
C CYS A 93 0.98 -3.63 7.97
N LEU A 94 2.13 -4.16 8.39
CA LEU A 94 2.46 -4.30 9.81
C LEU A 94 2.70 -2.95 10.48
N LEU A 95 2.99 -1.90 9.72
CA LEU A 95 3.38 -0.64 10.31
C LEU A 95 2.24 0.04 11.07
N SER A 96 1.09 0.16 10.43
CA SER A 96 -0.09 0.75 11.07
C SER A 96 -0.56 -0.12 12.26
N GLY A 97 -0.43 -1.44 12.14
CA GLY A 97 -0.73 -2.37 13.23
C GLY A 97 0.22 -2.24 14.42
N TYR A 98 1.52 -2.12 14.17
CA TYR A 98 2.54 -2.01 15.21
C TYR A 98 2.46 -0.66 15.93
N MET A 99 2.54 0.43 15.16
CA MET A 99 2.61 1.80 15.70
C MET A 99 1.27 2.29 16.26
N ASN A 100 0.18 2.06 15.53
CA ASN A 100 -1.13 2.66 15.83
C ASN A 100 -2.18 1.68 16.34
N LYS A 101 -1.82 0.39 16.46
CA LYS A 101 -2.76 -0.69 16.77
C LYS A 101 -3.98 -0.70 15.84
N ARG A 102 -3.81 -0.24 14.59
CA ARG A 102 -4.86 -0.19 13.56
C ARG A 102 -4.59 -1.20 12.47
N ASP A 103 -5.54 -2.11 12.28
CA ASP A 103 -5.42 -3.18 11.31
C ASP A 103 -5.61 -2.67 9.86
N ALA A 104 -4.58 -2.86 9.04
CA ALA A 104 -4.60 -2.55 7.62
C ALA A 104 -5.59 -3.43 6.84
N ASN A 105 -5.87 -4.65 7.31
CA ASN A 105 -6.85 -5.56 6.73
C ASN A 105 -8.29 -5.07 6.95
N GLN A 106 -8.56 -4.34 8.03
CA GLN A 106 -9.87 -3.70 8.22
C GLN A 106 -9.99 -2.37 7.44
N GLY A 107 -8.92 -1.97 6.75
CA GLY A 107 -8.80 -0.67 6.09
C GLY A 107 -8.86 0.49 7.09
N ALA A 108 -8.32 0.27 8.29
CA ALA A 108 -8.16 1.29 9.33
C ALA A 108 -6.78 1.98 9.28
N CYS A 109 -6.04 1.80 8.18
CA CYS A 109 -4.69 2.33 7.99
C CYS A 109 -4.61 3.83 8.32
N THR A 110 -3.64 4.20 9.17
CA THR A 110 -3.36 5.58 9.58
C THR A 110 -2.44 6.34 8.62
N ASN A 111 -1.93 5.67 7.58
CA ASN A 111 -0.87 6.17 6.72
C ASN A 111 0.40 6.56 7.49
N ALA A 112 0.79 5.73 8.47
CA ALA A 112 1.99 5.94 9.28
C ALA A 112 3.25 6.16 8.43
N CYS A 113 3.37 5.46 7.30
CA CYS A 113 4.46 5.66 6.34
C CYS A 113 4.53 7.07 5.70
N ARG A 114 3.59 7.98 5.99
CA ARG A 114 3.54 9.35 5.44
C ARG A 114 3.67 10.43 6.50
N TRP A 115 3.88 10.04 7.75
CA TRP A 115 3.98 10.99 8.83
C TRP A 115 5.28 11.79 8.76
N ASP A 116 5.27 12.93 9.43
CA ASP A 116 6.47 13.73 9.60
C ASP A 116 7.34 13.10 10.69
N TYR A 117 8.53 12.63 10.30
CA TYR A 117 9.48 11.94 11.16
C TYR A 117 10.74 12.80 11.33
N LYS A 118 11.19 12.95 12.57
CA LYS A 118 12.48 13.56 12.90
C LYS A 118 13.57 12.50 12.81
N LEU A 119 14.71 12.87 12.23
CA LEU A 119 15.90 12.03 12.16
C LEU A 119 16.83 12.35 13.32
N HIS A 120 17.36 11.31 13.95
CA HIS A 120 18.33 11.38 15.04
C HIS A 120 19.53 10.51 14.70
N GLU A 121 20.72 11.00 15.03
CA GLU A 121 21.94 10.18 14.91
C GLU A 121 21.87 9.00 15.87
N ALA A 122 22.33 7.85 15.38
CA ALA A 122 22.30 6.59 16.10
C ALA A 122 23.69 5.97 16.18
N GLN A 123 23.92 5.16 17.21
CA GLN A 123 25.07 4.28 17.36
C GLN A 123 24.59 2.90 17.81
N GLU A 124 25.36 1.86 17.50
CA GLU A 124 25.12 0.53 18.05
C GLU A 124 25.77 0.40 19.43
N ASP A 125 25.05 -0.14 20.39
CA ASP A 125 25.61 -0.53 21.68
C ASP A 125 26.35 -1.87 21.60
N ALA A 126 26.91 -2.32 22.73
CA ALA A 126 27.66 -3.59 22.78
C ALA A 126 26.81 -4.84 22.50
N ASN A 127 25.47 -4.72 22.54
CA ASN A 127 24.53 -5.79 22.24
C ASN A 127 24.03 -5.74 20.78
N GLY A 128 24.40 -4.70 20.03
CA GLY A 128 23.91 -4.43 18.68
C GLY A 128 22.58 -3.69 18.65
N ASP A 129 22.13 -3.13 19.78
CA ASP A 129 20.92 -2.30 19.83
C ASP A 129 21.23 -0.89 19.32
N VAL A 130 20.35 -0.36 18.47
CA VAL A 130 20.49 1.00 17.91
C VAL A 130 19.99 2.03 18.92
N ILE A 131 20.90 2.80 19.50
CA ILE A 131 20.62 3.79 20.55
C ILE A 131 20.94 5.22 20.07
N PRO A 132 20.26 6.25 20.61
CA PRO A 132 20.53 7.63 20.23
C PRO A 132 21.92 8.06 20.68
N VAL A 133 22.62 8.81 19.82
CA VAL A 133 23.91 9.43 20.18
C VAL A 133 23.63 10.44 21.28
N THR A 134 24.01 10.08 22.51
CA THR A 134 23.87 10.99 23.64
C THR A 134 24.97 12.05 23.49
N GLN A 135 24.63 13.23 22.99
CA GLN A 135 25.53 14.38 23.12
C GLN A 135 25.60 14.76 24.60
N LEU A 136 26.54 14.16 25.32
CA LEU A 136 26.97 14.69 26.60
C LEU A 136 27.50 16.10 26.30
N ASN A 137 26.83 17.13 26.82
CA ASN A 137 27.37 18.49 26.87
C ASN A 137 28.58 18.49 27.80
N THR A 138 29.72 17.97 27.33
CA THR A 138 31.01 18.26 27.93
C THR A 138 31.37 19.67 27.49
N SER A 139 31.18 20.60 28.41
CA SER A 139 31.64 21.98 28.31
C SER A 139 33.18 22.05 28.29
N GLU A 140 33.84 21.43 27.31
CA GLU A 140 35.29 21.59 27.12
C GLU A 140 35.62 21.69 25.63
N LYS A 141 35.85 22.94 25.20
CA LYS A 141 36.48 23.28 23.94
C LYS A 141 37.90 22.70 23.89
N SER A 142 38.16 21.84 22.92
CA SER A 142 39.48 21.56 22.31
C SER A 142 39.22 20.51 21.21
N CYS A 143 39.77 20.48 20.00
CA CYS A 143 40.65 21.33 19.21
C CYS A 143 40.66 20.62 17.85
N CYS A 144 40.48 21.36 16.75
CA CYS A 144 40.93 21.04 15.39
C CYS A 144 40.83 19.58 14.88
N SER A 145 39.94 19.32 13.93
CA SER A 145 40.33 19.21 12.52
C SER A 145 39.12 18.82 11.66
N SER A 146 39.00 19.52 10.54
CA SER A 146 38.11 19.24 9.44
C SER A 146 38.38 17.85 8.87
N ALA A 147 37.61 16.86 9.30
CA ALA A 147 37.42 15.63 8.58
C ALA A 147 35.98 15.65 8.06
N GLN A 148 35.80 16.11 6.82
CA GLN A 148 34.67 15.68 6.02
C GLN A 148 34.83 14.17 5.87
N SER A 149 34.19 13.42 6.77
CA SER A 149 33.99 11.99 6.58
C SER A 149 33.18 11.85 5.30
N GLU A 150 33.82 11.34 4.25
CA GLU A 150 33.13 10.82 3.09
C GLU A 150 32.06 9.84 3.60
N LYS A 151 30.79 10.23 3.50
CA LYS A 151 29.65 9.40 3.92
C LYS A 151 29.52 8.25 2.94
N THR A 152 30.19 7.14 3.23
CA THR A 152 29.94 5.86 2.57
C THR A 152 28.56 5.32 2.94
N SER A 153 27.77 5.07 1.90
CA SER A 153 26.66 4.11 1.73
C SER A 153 26.23 3.33 2.99
N ASN A 154 24.97 3.52 3.41
CA ASN A 154 24.25 2.91 4.55
C ASN A 154 24.55 3.50 5.94
N GLN A 155 23.73 4.47 6.38
CA GLN A 155 23.75 5.02 7.73
C GLN A 155 22.50 4.56 8.50
N THR A 156 22.71 3.97 9.68
CA THR A 156 21.62 3.70 10.64
C THR A 156 21.24 4.98 11.36
N LEU A 157 19.95 5.29 11.37
CA LEU A 157 19.36 6.47 11.99
C LEU A 157 18.24 6.04 12.94
N LEU A 158 17.92 6.91 13.89
CA LEU A 158 16.69 6.80 14.67
C LEU A 158 15.65 7.76 14.11
N VAL A 159 14.44 7.25 13.87
CA VAL A 159 13.31 8.04 13.42
C VAL A 159 12.27 8.17 14.54
N GLN A 160 11.71 9.38 14.67
CA GLN A 160 10.72 9.69 15.71
C GLN A 160 9.53 10.42 15.12
N HIS A 161 8.31 9.96 15.41
CA HIS A 161 7.09 10.73 15.15
C HIS A 161 6.68 11.49 16.42
N ASN A 162 6.59 12.82 16.35
CA ASN A 162 6.28 13.68 17.51
C ASN A 162 7.17 13.37 18.73
N ASP A 163 6.55 13.02 19.86
CA ASP A 163 7.19 12.65 21.12
C ASP A 163 7.04 11.14 21.42
N GLU A 164 6.74 10.32 20.40
CA GLU A 164 6.63 8.86 20.52
C GLU A 164 8.01 8.19 20.62
N GLU A 165 8.04 6.88 20.84
CA GLU A 165 9.30 6.11 20.88
C GLU A 165 10.08 6.18 19.56
N MET A 166 11.40 6.29 19.68
CA MET A 166 12.33 6.23 18.54
C MET A 166 12.46 4.79 18.04
N PHE A 167 12.60 4.62 16.72
CA PHE A 167 12.88 3.32 16.11
C PHE A 167 13.97 3.44 15.05
N ALA A 168 14.72 2.35 14.86
CA ALA A 168 15.81 2.31 13.90
C ALA A 168 15.29 2.33 12.45
N ALA A 169 15.97 3.08 11.59
CA ALA A 169 15.77 3.08 10.16
C ALA A 169 17.13 3.09 9.45
N GLU A 170 17.18 2.44 8.30
CA GLU A 170 18.34 2.46 7.41
C GLU A 170 18.10 3.49 6.30
N GLU A 171 19.13 4.28 6.01
CA GLU A 171 19.16 5.19 4.88
C GLU A 171 20.38 4.90 4.01
N ASP A 172 20.14 4.77 2.71
CA ASP A 172 21.18 4.64 1.70
C ASP A 172 21.13 5.79 0.69
N GLU A 173 21.81 5.61 -0.45
CA GLU A 173 21.88 6.57 -1.56
C GLU A 173 20.50 6.95 -2.15
N HIS A 174 19.49 6.11 -1.95
CA HIS A 174 18.12 6.28 -2.40
C HIS A 174 17.18 6.82 -1.33
N GLY A 175 17.67 7.03 -0.10
CA GLY A 175 16.94 7.60 1.03
C GLY A 175 16.39 6.55 2.00
N THR A 176 15.49 6.97 2.89
CA THR A 176 14.90 6.09 3.91
C THR A 176 13.74 5.27 3.32
N TYR A 177 13.86 3.94 3.29
CA TYR A 177 12.93 3.01 2.62
C TYR A 177 11.52 2.87 3.22
N PHE A 178 11.25 3.55 4.33
CA PHE A 178 10.01 3.42 5.07
C PHE A 178 8.95 4.45 4.66
N MET A 179 9.33 5.49 3.90
CA MET A 179 8.46 6.64 3.64
C MET A 179 7.73 6.54 2.29
N ASN A 180 6.39 6.65 2.29
CA ASN A 180 5.60 6.93 1.09
C ASN A 180 5.23 8.41 1.07
N SER A 181 5.50 9.11 -0.02
CA SER A 181 5.15 10.53 -0.11
C SER A 181 3.92 10.85 -0.96
N LYS A 182 3.35 9.90 -1.74
CA LYS A 182 2.39 10.25 -2.80
C LYS A 182 1.22 9.28 -2.97
N ASP A 183 0.06 9.86 -3.27
CA ASP A 183 -1.11 9.12 -3.72
C ASP A 183 -0.93 8.67 -5.18
N LEU A 184 -1.52 7.53 -5.52
CA LEU A 184 -1.73 7.10 -6.89
C LEU A 184 -2.61 8.14 -7.61
N ARG A 185 -2.17 8.55 -8.81
CA ARG A 185 -2.93 9.43 -9.69
C ARG A 185 -2.74 9.01 -11.16
N ALA A 186 -3.52 8.03 -11.59
CA ALA A 186 -3.45 7.46 -12.94
C ALA A 186 -4.43 8.10 -13.95
N VAL A 187 -4.84 9.36 -13.75
CA VAL A 187 -5.82 10.04 -14.64
C VAL A 187 -5.37 10.07 -16.10
N HIS A 188 -4.08 10.22 -16.37
CA HIS A 188 -3.52 10.24 -17.73
C HIS A 188 -3.51 8.86 -18.41
N HIS A 189 -3.81 7.80 -17.67
CA HIS A 189 -3.80 6.42 -18.16
C HIS A 189 -5.21 5.84 -18.33
N VAL A 190 -6.27 6.63 -18.12
CA VAL A 190 -7.67 6.18 -18.29
C VAL A 190 -7.91 5.67 -19.71
N ASP A 191 -7.48 6.40 -20.74
CA ASP A 191 -7.59 5.97 -22.14
C ASP A 191 -6.87 4.63 -22.40
N ARG A 192 -5.64 4.47 -21.90
CA ARG A 192 -4.87 3.22 -22.06
C ARG A 192 -5.58 2.04 -21.37
N LEU A 193 -5.99 2.20 -20.11
CA LEU A 193 -6.70 1.17 -19.34
C LEU A 193 -8.03 0.79 -19.99
N THR A 194 -8.75 1.77 -20.54
CA THR A 194 -10.00 1.51 -21.27
C THR A 194 -9.75 0.70 -22.54
N LYS A 195 -8.74 1.07 -23.33
CA LYS A 195 -8.34 0.35 -24.56
C LYS A 195 -7.83 -1.07 -24.29
N MET A 196 -7.20 -1.30 -23.14
CA MET A 196 -6.80 -2.65 -22.69
C MET A 196 -8.02 -3.55 -22.42
N GLY A 197 -9.20 -2.98 -22.15
CA GLY A 197 -10.40 -3.73 -21.79
C GLY A 197 -10.62 -3.88 -20.27
N ILE A 198 -10.03 -3.01 -19.46
CA ILE A 198 -10.28 -3.00 -18.00
C ILE A 198 -11.74 -2.59 -17.74
N ALA A 199 -12.48 -3.47 -17.08
CA ALA A 199 -13.93 -3.34 -16.88
C ALA A 199 -14.32 -2.24 -15.88
N SER A 200 -13.47 -1.97 -14.90
CA SER A 200 -13.76 -0.98 -13.86
C SER A 200 -12.52 -0.24 -13.36
N LEU A 201 -12.66 1.07 -13.19
CA LEU A 201 -11.63 1.93 -12.59
C LEU A 201 -12.08 2.35 -11.18
N LYS A 202 -11.24 2.07 -10.19
CA LYS A 202 -11.56 2.27 -8.77
C LYS A 202 -10.87 3.50 -8.20
N ILE A 203 -11.62 4.30 -7.47
CA ILE A 203 -11.13 5.48 -6.73
C ILE A 203 -11.28 5.20 -5.23
N GLU A 204 -10.20 5.34 -4.46
CA GLU A 204 -10.25 5.24 -3.01
C GLU A 204 -10.79 6.54 -2.40
N GLY A 205 -11.81 6.43 -1.56
CA GLY A 205 -12.55 7.57 -1.02
C GLY A 205 -13.08 7.40 0.40
N ARG A 206 -12.77 6.29 1.11
CA ARG A 206 -13.38 5.93 2.40
C ARG A 206 -13.27 7.04 3.46
N THR A 207 -12.16 7.78 3.48
CA THR A 207 -11.88 8.83 4.47
C THR A 207 -11.99 10.24 3.90
N LYS A 208 -12.52 10.38 2.67
CA LYS A 208 -12.57 11.65 1.95
C LYS A 208 -13.96 12.27 2.04
N SER A 209 -14.03 13.60 1.93
CA SER A 209 -15.31 14.30 1.91
C SER A 209 -16.12 13.94 0.66
N TYR A 210 -17.45 14.07 0.75
CA TYR A 210 -18.33 13.90 -0.41
C TYR A 210 -17.93 14.82 -1.58
N PHE A 211 -17.46 16.03 -1.29
CA PHE A 211 -16.96 16.97 -2.30
C PHE A 211 -15.73 16.44 -3.02
N TYR A 212 -14.75 15.90 -2.29
CA TYR A 212 -13.57 15.29 -2.89
C TYR A 212 -13.96 14.12 -3.79
N CYS A 213 -14.78 13.18 -3.30
CA CYS A 213 -15.21 12.02 -4.08
C CYS A 213 -15.93 12.42 -5.37
N ALA A 214 -16.86 13.39 -5.28
CA ALA A 214 -17.59 13.90 -6.45
C ALA A 214 -16.66 14.57 -7.47
N ARG A 215 -15.73 15.42 -7.02
CA ARG A 215 -14.77 16.11 -7.90
C ARG A 215 -13.80 15.15 -8.57
N THR A 216 -13.25 14.20 -7.81
CA THR A 216 -12.34 13.18 -8.35
C THR A 216 -13.06 12.31 -9.37
N ALA A 217 -14.25 11.78 -9.05
CA ALA A 217 -15.03 11.00 -10.00
C ALA A 217 -15.38 11.78 -11.28
N GLN A 218 -15.72 13.07 -11.16
CA GLN A 218 -15.99 13.92 -12.32
C GLN A 218 -14.75 14.09 -13.21
N ILE A 219 -13.56 14.26 -12.63
CA ILE A 219 -12.31 14.40 -13.37
C ILE A 219 -12.01 13.11 -14.15
N TYR A 220 -12.04 11.96 -13.48
CA TYR A 220 -11.75 10.67 -14.11
C TYR A 220 -12.76 10.28 -15.18
N ARG A 221 -14.03 10.70 -15.04
CA ARG A 221 -15.05 10.49 -16.08
C ARG A 221 -14.81 11.30 -17.36
N LYS A 222 -14.08 12.41 -17.25
CA LYS A 222 -13.76 13.30 -18.39
C LYS A 222 -12.43 12.98 -19.06
N ALA A 223 -11.59 12.20 -18.39
CA ALA A 223 -10.29 11.74 -18.89
C ALA A 223 -10.50 10.57 -19.87
#